data_AF-Q64607-F1
#
_entry.id   AF-Q64607-F1
#
_cell.length_a   1.000
_cell.length_b   1.000
_cell.length_c   1.000
_cell.angle_alpha   90.00
_cell.angle_beta   90.00
_cell.angle_gamma   90.00
#
_symmetry.space_group_name_H-M   'P 1'
#
loop_
_entity.id
_entity.type
_entity.pdbx_description
1 polymer ?
#
loop_
_entity_poly.entity_id
_entity_poly.type
_entity_poly.pdbx_seq_one_letter_code
_entity_poly.pdbx_strand_id
1 'polypeptide(L)' 'MSRPLSDQDKRKQISVRGLAGVENVSDLKKNFNRHLHFTLVKDRNVATPRDYYFALAHTVRDHLVGRWI' A
#
# COMPACT_ATOMS: atom_id res chain seq x y z
N MET A 1 -25.21 7.68 8.47
CA MET A 1 -24.65 7.39 7.14
C MET A 1 -25.68 6.57 6.37
N SER A 2 -26.19 7.09 5.25
CA SER A 2 -27.21 6.46 4.41
C SER A 2 -26.64 5.22 3.69
N ARG A 3 -27.39 4.10 3.71
CA ARG A 3 -27.00 2.86 3.03
C ARG A 3 -27.20 3.03 1.52
N PRO A 4 -26.24 2.62 0.66
CA PRO A 4 -26.37 2.77 -0.79
C PRO A 4 -27.49 1.87 -1.34
N LEU A 5 -28.37 2.42 -2.19
CA LEU A 5 -29.56 1.75 -2.73
C LEU A 5 -29.31 0.99 -4.05
N SER A 6 -28.20 1.23 -4.75
CA SER A 6 -27.90 0.62 -6.06
C SER A 6 -26.47 0.07 -6.16
N ASP A 7 -26.26 -0.99 -6.96
CA ASP A 7 -24.93 -1.55 -7.22
C ASP A 7 -23.99 -0.55 -7.92
N GLN A 8 -24.52 0.42 -8.66
CA GLN A 8 -23.73 1.54 -9.17
C GLN A 8 -23.20 2.44 -8.04
N ASP A 9 -23.98 2.66 -6.98
CA ASP A 9 -23.55 3.45 -5.82
C ASP A 9 -22.56 2.70 -4.94
N LYS A 10 -22.71 1.36 -4.84
CA LYS A 10 -21.67 0.50 -4.26
C LYS A 10 -20.37 0.65 -5.05
N ARG A 11 -20.39 0.59 -6.39
CA ARG A 11 -19.20 0.76 -7.24
C ARG A 11 -18.55 2.14 -7.13
N LYS A 12 -19.33 3.22 -6.95
CA LYS A 12 -18.80 4.55 -6.60
C LYS A 12 -18.11 4.56 -5.24
N GLN A 13 -18.61 3.81 -4.25
CA GLN A 13 -17.91 3.58 -2.97
C GLN A 13 -16.64 2.73 -3.10
N ILE A 14 -16.49 1.88 -4.12
CA ILE A 14 -15.23 1.16 -4.40
C ILE A 14 -14.20 2.10 -5.07
N SER A 15 -14.63 3.24 -5.61
CA SER A 15 -13.74 4.30 -6.12
C SER A 15 -13.13 5.12 -4.97
N VAL A 16 -12.56 4.44 -3.97
CA VAL A 16 -11.59 5.06 -3.07
C VAL A 16 -10.21 4.96 -3.73
N ARG A 17 -10.05 5.69 -4.84
CA ARG A 17 -8.81 6.44 -5.08
C ARG A 17 -8.81 7.64 -4.13
N GLY A 18 -8.98 7.38 -2.83
CA GLY A 18 -9.01 8.38 -1.78
C GLY A 18 -7.58 8.87 -1.59
N LEU A 19 -7.20 9.79 -2.48
CA LEU A 19 -6.14 10.78 -2.31
C LEU A 19 -5.03 10.28 -1.39
N ALA A 20 -4.09 9.52 -1.93
CA ALA A 20 -2.79 9.44 -1.30
C ALA A 20 -2.28 10.89 -1.23
N GLY A 21 -2.49 11.57 -0.10
CA GLY A 21 -1.88 12.87 0.17
C GLY A 21 -0.39 12.77 -0.14
N VAL A 22 0.23 13.86 -0.54
CA VAL A 22 1.67 13.86 -0.90
C VAL A 22 2.52 13.25 0.23
N GLU A 23 2.10 13.45 1.49
CA GLU A 23 2.66 12.80 2.67
C GLU A 23 2.55 11.26 2.61
N ASN A 24 1.38 10.71 2.27
CA ASN A 24 1.17 9.26 2.13
C ASN A 24 2.05 8.63 1.04
N VAL A 25 2.35 9.33 -0.05
CA VAL A 25 3.21 8.79 -1.13
C VAL A 25 4.68 8.80 -0.72
N SER A 26 5.12 9.85 -0.02
CA SER A 26 6.49 9.92 0.51
C SER A 26 6.74 8.81 1.53
N ASP A 27 5.80 8.61 2.46
CA ASP A 27 5.90 7.56 3.48
C ASP A 27 5.84 6.16 2.87
N LEU A 28 4.99 5.95 1.86
CA LEU A 28 4.95 4.69 1.13
C LEU A 28 6.30 4.37 0.48
N LYS A 29 6.92 5.35 -0.20
CA LYS A 29 8.25 5.17 -0.82
C LYS A 29 9.32 4.87 0.23
N LYS A 30 9.29 5.57 1.36
CA LYS A 30 10.23 5.36 2.47
C LYS A 30 10.11 3.96 3.06
N ASN A 31 8.88 3.52 3.37
CA ASN A 31 8.61 2.19 3.93
C ASN A 31 8.93 1.07 2.93
N PHE A 32 8.59 1.26 1.65
CA PHE A 32 8.97 0.32 0.59
C PHE A 32 10.48 0.12 0.52
N ASN A 33 11.25 1.21 0.46
CA ASN A 33 12.71 1.14 0.43
C ASN A 33 13.27 0.49 1.70
N ARG A 34 12.67 0.77 2.87
CA ARG A 34 13.05 0.10 4.13
C ARG A 34 12.87 -1.41 4.03
N HIS A 35 11.75 -1.91 3.50
CA HIS A 35 11.53 -3.35 3.35
C HIS A 35 12.45 -3.97 2.31
N LEU A 36 12.70 -3.28 1.19
CA LEU A 36 13.65 -3.76 0.20
C LEU A 36 15.07 -3.90 0.78
N HIS A 37 15.54 -2.91 1.54
CA HIS A 37 16.89 -2.90 2.11
C HIS A 37 17.06 -3.79 3.34
N PHE A 38 16.15 -3.70 4.31
CA PHE A 38 16.34 -4.35 5.61
C PHE A 38 15.59 -5.67 5.76
N THR A 39 14.47 -5.85 5.05
CA THR A 39 13.72 -7.12 5.11
C THR A 39 14.21 -8.11 4.05
N LEU A 40 14.39 -7.64 2.81
CA LEU A 40 14.82 -8.50 1.70
C LEU A 40 16.35 -8.51 1.49
N VAL A 41 17.07 -7.59 2.13
CA VAL A 41 18.53 -7.44 1.98
C VAL A 41 18.90 -7.23 0.51
N LYS A 42 18.16 -6.33 -0.15
CA LYS A 42 18.34 -5.97 -1.56
C LYS A 42 18.54 -4.47 -1.73
N ASP A 43 19.36 -4.13 -2.70
CA ASP A 43 19.48 -2.79 -3.24
C ASP A 43 18.76 -2.69 -4.60
N ARG A 44 18.70 -1.48 -5.17
CA ARG A 44 18.07 -1.26 -6.48
C ARG A 44 18.78 -1.96 -7.64
N ASN A 45 20.04 -2.33 -7.47
CA ASN A 45 20.87 -2.87 -8.54
C ASN A 45 20.65 -4.39 -8.68
N VAL A 46 20.38 -5.07 -7.56
CA VAL A 46 20.18 -6.53 -7.52
C VAL A 46 18.71 -6.95 -7.38
N ALA A 47 17.80 -6.03 -7.10
CA ALA A 47 16.38 -6.35 -6.89
C ALA A 47 15.66 -6.76 -8.18
N THR A 48 14.98 -7.90 -8.11
CA THR A 48 14.13 -8.44 -9.18
C THR A 48 12.68 -7.94 -9.04
N PRO A 49 11.83 -8.07 -10.07
CA PRO A 49 10.40 -7.77 -9.96
C PRO A 49 9.68 -8.49 -8.81
N ARG A 50 10.12 -9.71 -8.47
CA ARG A 50 9.60 -10.47 -7.34
C ARG A 50 9.94 -9.80 -6.01
N ASP A 51 11.16 -9.28 -5.86
CA ASP A 51 11.59 -8.58 -4.64
C ASP A 51 10.78 -7.29 -4.45
N TYR A 52 10.53 -6.56 -5.55
CA TYR A 52 9.67 -5.38 -5.51
C TYR A 52 8.23 -5.73 -5.11
N TYR A 53 7.68 -6.85 -5.58
CA TYR A 53 6.38 -7.33 -5.14
C TYR A 53 6.34 -7.58 -3.63
N PHE A 54 7.33 -8.30 -3.08
CA PHE A 54 7.38 -8.59 -1.65
C PHE A 54 7.60 -7.35 -0.79
N ALA A 55 8.47 -6.42 -1.22
CA ALA A 55 8.68 -5.15 -0.51
C ALA A 55 7.38 -4.32 -0.43
N LEU A 56 6.59 -4.30 -1.50
CA LEU A 56 5.28 -3.64 -1.50
C LEU A 56 4.27 -4.39 -0.61
N ALA A 57 4.23 -5.73 -0.68
CA ALA A 57 3.34 -6.54 0.14
C ALA A 57 3.59 -6.35 1.64
N HIS A 58 4.85 -6.29 2.07
CA HIS A 58 5.21 -5.97 3.45
C HIS A 58 4.77 -4.56 3.84
N THR A 59 4.98 -3.59 2.97
CA THR A 59 4.53 -2.20 3.21
C THR A 59 3.01 -2.13 3.42
N VAL A 60 2.22 -2.81 2.58
CA VAL A 60 0.75 -2.84 2.71
C VAL A 60 0.33 -3.60 3.97
N ARG A 61 1.00 -4.71 4.30
CA ARG A 61 0.74 -5.51 5.51
C ARG A 61 0.86 -4.65 6.77
N ASP A 62 1.90 -3.84 6.89
CA ASP A 62 2.12 -3.01 8.08
C ASP A 62 0.98 -2.00 8.29
N HIS A 63 0.45 -1.41 7.20
CA HIS A 63 -0.70 -0.51 7.26
C HIS A 63 -2.00 -1.23 7.67
N LEU A 64 -2.18 -2.49 7.29
CA LEU A 64 -3.34 -3.29 7.67
C LEU A 64 -3.26 -3.75 9.13
N VAL A 65 -2.08 -4.21 9.57
CA VAL A 65 -1.87 -4.68 10.96
C VAL A 65 -2.11 -3.55 11.96
N GLY A 66 -1.66 -2.32 11.64
CA GLY A 66 -1.90 -1.15 12.50
C GLY A 66 -3.38 -0.77 12.68
N ARG A 67 -4.30 -1.27 11.84
CA ARG A 67 -5.75 -1.10 12.00
C ARG A 67 -6.44 -2.33 12.60
N TRP A 68 -5.75 -3.47 12.59
CA TRP A 68 -6.32 -4.73 13.05
C TRP A 68 -6.18 -4.88 14.58
N ILE A 69 -5.07 -4.41 15.14
CA ILE A 69 -4.90 -4.22 16.58
C ILE A 69 -5.72 -3.01 17.02
#